data_AF-A0A7Y4X3F5-F1
#
_entry.id   AF-A0A7Y4X3F5-F1
#
_cell.length_a   1.000
_cell.length_b   1.000
_cell.length_c   1.000
_cell.angle_alpha   90.00
_cell.angle_beta   90.00
_cell.angle_gamma   90.00
#
_symmetry.space_group_name_H-M   'P 1'
#
loop_
_entity.id
_entity.type
_entity.pdbx_description
1 polymer ?
#
loop_
_entity_poly.entity_id
_entity_poly.type
_entity_poly.pdbx_seq_one_letter_code
_entity_poly.pdbx_strand_id
1 'polypeptide(L)'
;MIVELSRDLVTPALATLASEEGMADVATTLTAALTQATLQTEPRSASLCVEHQPLVTRSSHGSLTFFMPPPSENAPPRRVAMFDRRGHLLLLCVWTPEGTVARFKVRGLDGRLLGVFRDAASHLGWGRSDSVVLLAGEHGFVIDHTLTIFASVGYENLEFLPPLDAPASLPAGGGSTVLNVLAALGQDQQKTVIRYRGPYPTERLFATLCESFRYSGEPGPTRERFTQSAEERAMQLSMAETTIDWRPSPHERFFPAPGTCVQLRDGVEKVYDRGRTYYRPDLAVSAYALLTERLDEGQTRYTAGLTILGQTVEEHLVLDTTGEILERRNVPPAPYLRGRTQLSDEWKAVLVRLIATESTPLLRSALWPVMDELTLSWGGVQGNLWAHAGTEIFLHAGIVAAFRAAVAKIRSAGEGLLLAARFTSELARLLGPLIRALAQERMGALSPQAQQVSLLFSSSTAHGVSDNELRAFLSRLVLGEELPTPE
;
A
#
# COMPACT_ATOMS: atom_id res chain seq x y z
N MET A 1 -33.29 6.27 21.36
CA MET A 1 -31.93 6.70 21.74
C MET A 1 -30.84 5.66 21.47
N ILE A 2 -31.14 4.35 21.40
CA ILE A 2 -30.25 3.33 20.78
C ILE A 2 -30.76 2.97 19.36
N VAL A 3 -31.43 3.91 18.69
CA VAL A 3 -32.05 3.72 17.36
C VAL A 3 -31.22 4.41 16.27
N GLU A 4 -30.29 5.31 16.63
CA GLU A 4 -29.47 6.07 15.66
C GLU A 4 -28.04 5.54 15.49
N LEU A 5 -27.42 4.98 16.54
CA LEU A 5 -26.35 4.00 16.35
C LEU A 5 -27.02 2.65 16.12
N SER A 6 -26.87 2.12 14.91
CA SER A 6 -27.45 0.86 14.43
C SER A 6 -27.36 -0.24 15.49
N ARG A 7 -28.44 -0.44 16.27
CA ARG A 7 -28.59 -1.56 17.22
C ARG A 7 -28.27 -2.88 16.52
N ASP A 8 -28.67 -2.95 15.26
CA ASP A 8 -28.50 -4.07 14.35
C ASP A 8 -27.03 -4.39 14.04
N LEU A 9 -26.09 -3.46 14.30
CA LEU A 9 -24.66 -3.70 14.15
C LEU A 9 -23.94 -3.89 15.49
N VAL A 10 -24.36 -3.16 16.54
CA VAL A 10 -23.70 -3.24 17.87
C VAL A 10 -23.90 -4.61 18.50
N THR A 11 -25.13 -5.14 18.49
CA THR A 11 -25.41 -6.44 19.14
C THR A 11 -24.69 -7.60 18.45
N PRO A 12 -24.71 -7.76 17.11
CA PRO A 12 -23.92 -8.79 16.44
C PRO A 12 -22.41 -8.63 16.67
N ALA A 13 -21.88 -7.40 16.64
CA ALA A 13 -20.47 -7.16 16.89
C ALA A 13 -20.03 -7.60 18.30
N LEU A 14 -20.84 -7.33 19.33
CA LEU A 14 -20.59 -7.82 20.69
C LEU A 14 -20.66 -9.34 20.78
N ALA A 15 -21.58 -9.98 20.05
CA ALA A 15 -21.66 -11.45 19.99
C ALA A 15 -20.42 -12.06 19.31
N THR A 16 -19.95 -11.47 18.20
CA THR A 16 -18.68 -11.85 17.56
C THR A 16 -17.52 -11.68 18.54
N LEU A 17 -17.46 -10.55 19.25
CA LEU A 17 -16.42 -10.32 20.26
C LEU A 17 -16.46 -11.38 21.38
N ALA A 18 -17.64 -11.73 21.88
CA ALA A 18 -17.79 -12.74 22.92
C ALA A 18 -17.34 -14.15 22.48
N SER A 19 -17.40 -14.44 21.17
CA SER A 19 -16.94 -15.71 20.59
C SER A 19 -15.42 -15.79 20.41
N GLU A 20 -14.70 -14.68 20.54
CA GLU A 20 -13.25 -14.66 20.41
C GLU A 20 -12.56 -15.17 21.68
N GLU A 21 -11.46 -15.88 21.49
CA GLU A 21 -10.67 -16.48 22.56
C GLU A 21 -10.24 -15.42 23.58
N GLY A 22 -10.70 -15.59 24.84
CA GLY A 22 -10.36 -14.68 25.95
C GLY A 22 -11.15 -13.36 25.98
N MET A 23 -12.17 -13.19 25.14
CA MET A 23 -12.91 -11.92 25.00
C MET A 23 -14.34 -11.94 25.57
N ALA A 24 -14.80 -13.06 26.12
CA ALA A 24 -16.14 -13.20 26.71
C ALA A 24 -16.40 -12.22 27.86
N ASP A 25 -15.43 -12.07 28.78
CA ASP A 25 -15.54 -11.14 29.92
C ASP A 25 -15.53 -9.69 29.47
N VAL A 26 -14.73 -9.37 28.45
CA VAL A 26 -14.67 -8.04 27.83
C VAL A 26 -16.01 -7.70 27.18
N ALA A 27 -16.58 -8.62 26.39
CA ALA A 27 -17.89 -8.43 25.77
C ALA A 27 -19.01 -8.25 26.80
N THR A 28 -18.97 -9.01 27.89
CA THR A 28 -19.92 -8.88 29.02
C THR A 28 -19.79 -7.50 29.68
N THR A 29 -18.55 -7.07 29.95
CA THR A 29 -18.25 -5.76 30.55
C THR A 29 -18.73 -4.62 29.65
N LEU A 30 -18.47 -4.69 28.35
CA LEU A 30 -18.94 -3.70 27.38
C LEU A 30 -20.46 -3.66 27.29
N THR A 31 -21.11 -4.82 27.27
CA THR A 31 -22.58 -4.93 27.23
C THR A 31 -23.20 -4.25 28.45
N ALA A 32 -22.66 -4.51 29.65
CA ALA A 32 -23.12 -3.86 30.88
C ALA A 32 -22.90 -2.33 30.83
N ALA A 33 -21.71 -1.87 30.44
CA ALA A 33 -21.40 -0.44 30.38
C ALA A 33 -22.28 0.30 29.34
N LEU A 34 -22.60 -0.33 28.21
CA LEU A 34 -23.45 0.24 27.17
C LEU A 34 -24.90 0.47 27.63
N THR A 35 -25.38 -0.24 28.65
CA THR A 35 -26.71 0.03 29.23
C THR A 35 -26.79 1.39 29.94
N GLN A 36 -25.64 1.92 30.35
CA GLN A 36 -25.51 3.20 31.06
C GLN A 36 -24.99 4.32 30.13
N ALA A 37 -24.67 4.00 28.88
CA ALA A 37 -24.06 4.94 27.96
C ALA A 37 -25.05 6.00 27.46
N THR A 38 -24.52 7.19 27.21
CA THR A 38 -25.24 8.32 26.61
C THR A 38 -24.76 8.55 25.18
N LEU A 39 -25.68 8.96 24.30
CA LEU A 39 -25.36 9.25 22.91
C LEU A 39 -24.76 10.65 22.78
N GLN A 40 -23.61 10.74 22.13
CA GLN A 40 -22.99 11.99 21.69
C GLN A 40 -22.87 11.97 20.16
N THR A 41 -23.34 13.03 19.51
CA THR A 41 -23.34 13.16 18.05
C THR A 41 -22.48 14.34 17.62
N GLU A 42 -21.59 14.10 16.68
CA GLU A 42 -20.79 15.09 15.97
C GLU A 42 -21.17 15.06 14.47
N PRO A 43 -20.82 16.09 13.68
CA PRO A 43 -21.25 16.18 12.27
C PRO A 43 -20.87 14.98 11.37
N ARG A 44 -19.91 14.14 11.78
CA ARG A 44 -19.41 13.00 11.00
C ARG A 44 -19.19 11.73 11.82
N SER A 45 -19.64 11.69 13.07
CA SER A 45 -19.43 10.57 13.98
C SER A 45 -20.51 10.55 15.05
N ALA A 46 -20.80 9.36 15.56
CA ALA A 46 -21.70 9.21 16.70
C ALA A 46 -21.06 8.24 17.69
N SER A 47 -21.12 8.57 18.97
CA SER A 47 -20.45 7.83 20.03
C SER A 47 -21.40 7.53 21.17
N LEU A 48 -21.31 6.32 21.72
CA LEU A 48 -21.92 5.98 23.00
C LEU A 48 -20.85 6.13 24.07
N CYS A 49 -21.07 7.01 25.02
CA CYS A 49 -20.08 7.42 26.01
C CYS A 49 -20.57 7.17 27.44
N VAL A 50 -19.64 6.81 28.32
CA VAL A 50 -19.81 6.80 29.78
C VAL A 50 -18.81 7.79 30.35
N GLU A 51 -19.26 8.72 31.19
CA GLU A 51 -18.39 9.76 31.78
C GLU A 51 -17.57 10.52 30.72
N HIS A 52 -18.21 10.88 29.60
CA HIS A 52 -17.59 11.53 28.43
C HIS A 52 -16.51 10.72 27.69
N GLN A 53 -16.23 9.50 28.10
CA GLN A 53 -15.30 8.60 27.42
C GLN A 53 -16.05 7.65 26.47
N PRO A 54 -15.58 7.48 25.22
CA PRO A 54 -16.28 6.64 24.25
C PRO A 54 -16.15 5.15 24.61
N LEU A 55 -17.27 4.44 24.62
CA LEU A 55 -17.30 2.97 24.64
C LEU A 55 -17.43 2.40 23.23
N VAL A 56 -18.25 3.04 22.41
CA VAL A 56 -18.45 2.68 21.01
C VAL A 56 -18.48 3.94 20.17
N THR A 57 -17.74 3.98 19.08
CA THR A 57 -17.79 5.07 18.10
C THR A 57 -18.16 4.52 16.74
N ARG A 58 -19.06 5.22 16.05
CA ARG A 58 -19.36 5.04 14.63
C ARG A 58 -18.67 6.17 13.86
N SER A 59 -17.73 5.79 13.00
CA SER A 59 -17.01 6.73 12.14
C SER A 59 -17.82 7.12 10.90
N SER A 60 -17.30 8.08 10.14
CA SER A 60 -17.97 8.72 9.00
C SER A 60 -18.46 7.77 7.92
N HIS A 61 -17.72 6.68 7.66
CA HIS A 61 -18.07 5.66 6.67
C HIS A 61 -18.75 4.44 7.30
N GLY A 62 -19.11 4.53 8.57
CA GLY A 62 -19.96 3.58 9.27
C GLY A 62 -19.22 2.43 9.96
N SER A 63 -17.89 2.45 10.04
CA SER A 63 -17.17 1.49 10.87
C SER A 63 -17.51 1.68 12.35
N LEU A 64 -17.58 0.59 13.11
CA LEU A 64 -17.76 0.61 14.56
C LEU A 64 -16.43 0.34 15.25
N THR A 65 -16.06 1.15 16.23
CA THR A 65 -14.92 0.91 17.12
C THR A 65 -15.41 0.74 18.55
N PHE A 66 -14.94 -0.31 19.22
CA PHE A 66 -15.19 -0.58 20.63
C PHE A 66 -13.96 -0.24 21.46
N PHE A 67 -14.17 0.35 22.63
CA PHE A 67 -13.14 0.70 23.60
C PHE A 67 -13.49 0.11 24.97
N MET A 68 -12.48 -0.33 25.72
CA MET A 68 -12.68 -0.73 27.11
C MET A 68 -13.24 0.45 27.92
N PRO A 69 -14.10 0.19 28.92
CA PRO A 69 -14.43 1.20 29.91
C PRO A 69 -13.15 1.77 30.53
N PRO A 70 -13.06 3.09 30.68
CA PRO A 70 -11.86 3.74 31.17
C PRO A 70 -11.58 3.29 32.61
N PRO A 71 -10.31 3.00 32.97
CA PRO A 71 -9.95 2.74 34.37
C PRO A 71 -10.00 4.01 35.23
N SER A 72 -9.92 5.19 34.60
CA SER A 72 -10.06 6.51 35.23
C SER A 72 -10.45 7.55 34.17
N GLU A 73 -11.03 8.68 34.60
CA GLU A 73 -11.58 9.74 33.72
C GLU A 73 -10.58 10.29 32.70
N ASN A 74 -9.28 10.27 33.01
CA ASN A 74 -8.21 10.84 32.17
C ASN A 74 -7.35 9.79 31.45
N ALA A 75 -7.67 8.50 31.55
CA ALA A 75 -6.91 7.48 30.85
C ALA A 75 -7.19 7.54 29.33
N PRO A 76 -6.18 7.35 28.46
CA PRO A 76 -6.43 7.26 27.03
C PRO A 76 -7.35 6.07 26.73
N PRO A 77 -8.27 6.20 25.75
CA PRO A 77 -9.20 5.15 25.41
C PRO A 77 -8.45 3.92 24.89
N ARG A 78 -8.83 2.74 25.40
CA ARG A 78 -8.21 1.46 25.03
C ARG A 78 -9.05 0.74 24.00
N ARG A 79 -8.68 0.86 22.72
CA ARG A 79 -9.37 0.21 21.60
C ARG A 79 -9.33 -1.31 21.73
N VAL A 80 -10.50 -1.94 21.68
CA VAL A 80 -10.67 -3.41 21.78
C VAL A 80 -10.88 -4.01 20.40
N ALA A 81 -11.85 -3.48 19.64
CA ALA A 81 -12.23 -4.08 18.37
C ALA A 81 -12.69 -3.02 17.37
N MET A 82 -12.57 -3.34 16.08
CA MET A 82 -13.17 -2.57 15.01
C MET A 82 -13.93 -3.49 14.06
N PHE A 83 -15.06 -3.01 13.57
CA PHE A 83 -15.89 -3.70 12.59
C PHE A 83 -16.20 -2.74 11.44
N ASP A 84 -16.28 -3.25 10.22
CA ASP A 84 -16.83 -2.45 9.12
C ASP A 84 -18.35 -2.30 9.25
N ARG A 85 -18.96 -1.49 8.39
CA ARG A 85 -20.42 -1.25 8.41
C ARG A 85 -21.27 -2.49 8.08
N ARG A 86 -20.67 -3.61 7.68
CA ARG A 86 -21.32 -4.91 7.44
C ARG A 86 -21.05 -5.91 8.57
N GLY A 87 -20.37 -5.48 9.63
CA GLY A 87 -20.08 -6.32 10.79
C GLY A 87 -18.86 -7.23 10.62
N HIS A 88 -18.02 -7.04 9.58
CA HIS A 88 -16.79 -7.80 9.47
C HIS A 88 -15.76 -7.29 10.49
N LEU A 89 -15.19 -8.19 11.29
CA LEU A 89 -14.10 -7.86 12.21
C LEU A 89 -12.87 -7.38 11.42
N LEU A 90 -12.44 -6.15 11.69
CA LEU A 90 -11.29 -5.49 11.05
C LEU A 90 -10.04 -5.51 11.91
N LEU A 91 -10.20 -5.38 13.23
CA LEU A 91 -9.14 -5.34 14.24
C LEU A 91 -9.68 -5.90 15.55
N LEU A 92 -8.86 -6.67 16.26
CA LEU A 92 -9.07 -7.09 17.64
C LEU A 92 -7.76 -6.95 18.42
N CYS A 93 -7.76 -6.18 19.49
CA CYS A 93 -6.64 -5.99 20.42
C CYS A 93 -6.91 -6.72 21.74
N VAL A 94 -5.95 -7.54 22.18
CA VAL A 94 -5.99 -8.22 23.47
C VAL A 94 -5.09 -7.48 24.44
N TRP A 95 -5.70 -6.90 25.47
CA TRP A 95 -5.01 -6.14 26.51
C TRP A 95 -4.71 -7.02 27.72
N THR A 96 -3.56 -6.84 28.34
CA THR A 96 -3.25 -7.41 29.66
C THR A 96 -3.98 -6.64 30.76
N PRO A 97 -4.13 -7.21 31.97
CA PRO A 97 -4.67 -6.50 33.13
C PRO A 97 -3.94 -5.18 33.44
N GLU A 98 -2.64 -5.12 33.17
CA GLU A 98 -1.78 -3.94 33.35
C GLU A 98 -2.05 -2.85 32.31
N GLY A 99 -2.88 -3.13 31.31
CA GLY A 99 -3.23 -2.17 30.27
C GLY A 99 -2.21 -2.07 29.14
N THR A 100 -1.48 -3.15 28.87
CA THR A 100 -0.59 -3.25 27.71
C THR A 100 -1.22 -4.13 26.64
N VAL A 101 -0.98 -3.86 25.35
CA VAL A 101 -1.41 -4.79 24.31
C VAL A 101 -0.45 -5.97 24.28
N ALA A 102 -0.96 -7.19 24.47
CA ALA A 102 -0.17 -8.43 24.38
C ALA A 102 -0.09 -8.94 22.94
N ARG A 103 -1.21 -8.88 22.24
CA ARG A 103 -1.34 -9.31 20.83
C ARG A 103 -2.54 -8.64 20.19
N PHE A 104 -2.53 -8.51 18.88
CA PHE A 104 -3.70 -8.10 18.12
C PHE A 104 -3.78 -8.84 16.79
N LYS A 105 -4.98 -8.94 16.24
CA LYS A 105 -5.20 -9.44 14.88
C LYS A 105 -5.91 -8.41 14.03
N VAL A 106 -5.56 -8.35 12.75
CA VAL A 106 -6.06 -7.32 11.82
C VAL A 106 -6.32 -7.93 10.46
N ARG A 107 -7.45 -7.61 9.84
CA ARG A 107 -7.84 -8.12 8.52
C ARG A 107 -7.03 -7.43 7.43
N GLY A 108 -6.28 -8.17 6.63
CA GLY A 108 -5.58 -7.68 5.45
C GLY A 108 -6.52 -7.31 4.30
N LEU A 109 -5.98 -6.70 3.25
CA LEU A 109 -6.76 -6.28 2.08
C LEU A 109 -7.38 -7.45 1.32
N ASP A 110 -6.71 -8.60 1.35
CA ASP A 110 -7.16 -9.86 0.78
C ASP A 110 -8.20 -10.60 1.64
N GLY A 111 -8.59 -10.01 2.78
CA GLY A 111 -9.57 -10.54 3.71
C GLY A 111 -8.99 -11.52 4.74
N ARG A 112 -7.72 -11.95 4.64
CA ARG A 112 -7.10 -12.85 5.62
C ARG A 112 -6.65 -12.08 6.86
N LEU A 113 -6.54 -12.76 8.01
CA LEU A 113 -6.12 -12.12 9.26
C LEU A 113 -4.60 -12.22 9.45
N LEU A 114 -3.97 -11.08 9.74
CA LEU A 114 -2.61 -11.00 10.24
C LEU A 114 -2.65 -10.94 11.77
N GLY A 115 -1.80 -11.71 12.43
CA GLY A 115 -1.57 -11.64 13.87
C GLY A 115 -0.29 -10.89 14.17
N VAL A 116 -0.29 -10.09 15.23
CA VAL A 116 0.91 -9.46 15.78
C VAL A 116 1.05 -9.83 17.25
N PHE A 117 2.19 -10.39 17.59
CA PHE A 117 2.52 -10.85 18.93
C PHE A 117 3.67 -10.02 19.49
N ARG A 118 3.42 -9.35 20.62
CA ARG A 118 4.41 -8.47 21.24
C ARG A 118 5.58 -9.25 21.80
N ASP A 119 6.79 -8.72 21.60
CA ASP A 119 8.04 -9.25 22.16
C ASP A 119 8.28 -10.75 21.89
N ALA A 120 7.72 -11.27 20.81
CA ALA A 120 7.77 -12.70 20.47
C ALA A 120 9.06 -13.11 19.74
N ALA A 121 9.94 -12.16 19.41
CA ALA A 121 11.16 -12.40 18.67
C ALA A 121 12.29 -11.40 19.00
N SER A 122 13.45 -11.60 18.39
CA SER A 122 14.56 -10.66 18.42
C SER A 122 15.22 -10.53 17.04
N HIS A 123 15.80 -9.37 16.77
CA HIS A 123 16.54 -9.05 15.55
C HIS A 123 17.96 -8.61 15.89
N LEU A 124 18.95 -8.99 15.07
CA LEU A 124 20.36 -8.67 15.32
C LEU A 124 20.64 -7.16 15.30
N GLY A 125 19.89 -6.38 14.51
CA GLY A 125 20.10 -4.94 14.38
C GLY A 125 19.46 -4.07 15.47
N TRP A 126 18.31 -4.47 16.01
CA TRP A 126 17.52 -3.64 16.94
C TRP A 126 16.99 -4.35 18.18
N GLY A 127 17.29 -5.63 18.37
CA GLY A 127 16.93 -6.38 19.57
C GLY A 127 15.46 -6.78 19.59
N ARG A 128 14.76 -6.49 20.70
CA ARG A 128 13.37 -6.94 20.96
C ARG A 128 12.44 -6.61 19.81
N SER A 129 11.67 -7.60 19.37
CA SER A 129 10.85 -7.52 18.18
C SER A 129 9.48 -8.15 18.37
N ASP A 130 8.50 -7.55 17.72
CA ASP A 130 7.15 -8.09 17.59
C ASP A 130 7.09 -8.99 16.35
N SER A 131 6.40 -10.12 16.46
CA SER A 131 6.24 -11.08 15.36
C SER A 131 4.96 -10.83 14.60
N VAL A 132 5.04 -10.76 13.28
CA VAL A 132 3.90 -10.70 12.37
C VAL A 132 3.71 -12.08 11.73
N VAL A 133 2.51 -12.61 11.87
CA VAL A 133 2.15 -13.96 11.39
C VAL A 133 0.89 -13.91 10.54
N LEU A 134 0.72 -14.92 9.69
CA LEU A 134 -0.58 -15.24 9.12
C LEU A 134 -1.36 -16.11 10.10
N LEU A 135 -2.63 -15.80 10.34
CA LEU A 135 -3.50 -16.61 11.19
C LEU A 135 -4.30 -17.62 10.36
N ALA A 136 -4.51 -18.80 10.95
CA ALA A 136 -5.35 -19.84 10.41
C ALA A 136 -6.83 -19.55 10.76
N GLY A 137 -7.60 -19.12 9.76
CA GLY A 137 -9.04 -18.90 9.89
C GLY A 137 -9.41 -17.55 10.52
N GLU A 138 -10.67 -17.45 10.96
CA GLU A 138 -11.30 -16.19 11.41
C GLU A 138 -11.23 -15.98 12.93
N HIS A 139 -11.18 -17.06 13.71
CA HIS A 139 -11.33 -17.03 15.18
C HIS A 139 -10.04 -17.35 15.91
N GLY A 140 -9.83 -16.69 17.06
CA GLY A 140 -8.65 -16.90 17.90
C GLY A 140 -7.35 -16.43 17.25
N PHE A 141 -6.24 -16.96 17.76
CA PHE A 141 -4.86 -16.61 17.37
C PHE A 141 -4.04 -17.82 16.91
N VAL A 142 -4.69 -18.75 16.20
CA VAL A 142 -4.01 -19.93 15.66
C VAL A 142 -3.06 -19.49 14.55
N ILE A 143 -1.77 -19.75 14.73
CA ILE A 143 -0.72 -19.35 13.78
C ILE A 143 -0.70 -20.35 12.63
N ASP A 144 -0.77 -19.87 11.39
CA ASP A 144 -0.45 -20.64 10.18
C ASP A 144 1.08 -20.67 10.01
N HIS A 145 1.69 -19.50 9.77
CA HIS A 145 3.14 -19.35 9.71
C HIS A 145 3.58 -17.92 10.00
N THR A 146 4.84 -17.77 10.41
CA THR A 146 5.48 -16.47 10.64
C THR A 146 5.85 -15.81 9.32
N LEU A 147 5.54 -14.53 9.18
CA LEU A 147 5.84 -13.74 7.98
C LEU A 147 7.12 -12.92 8.17
N THR A 148 7.20 -12.14 9.24
CA THR A 148 8.33 -11.21 9.49
C THR A 148 8.29 -10.67 10.92
N ILE A 149 9.23 -9.79 11.27
CA ILE A 149 9.33 -9.12 12.56
C ILE A 149 9.59 -7.62 12.38
N PHE A 150 9.15 -6.82 13.35
CA PHE A 150 9.50 -5.39 13.46
C PHE A 150 9.93 -5.04 14.88
N ALA A 151 10.65 -3.93 15.07
CA ALA A 151 11.11 -3.55 16.41
C ALA A 151 9.92 -3.34 17.36
N SER A 152 10.01 -3.92 18.57
CA SER A 152 8.93 -3.88 19.54
C SER A 152 8.53 -2.45 19.88
N VAL A 153 7.21 -2.19 19.96
CA VAL A 153 6.65 -0.87 20.30
C VAL A 153 5.72 -0.95 21.51
N GLY A 154 5.69 0.15 22.27
CA GLY A 154 4.68 0.34 23.32
C GLY A 154 3.35 0.72 22.71
N TYR A 155 2.46 -0.24 22.47
CA TYR A 155 1.13 0.02 21.89
C TYR A 155 0.27 0.95 22.73
N GLU A 156 0.45 0.91 24.05
CA GLU A 156 -0.18 1.79 25.04
C GLU A 156 0.32 3.23 25.00
N ASN A 157 1.53 3.46 24.46
CA ASN A 157 2.15 4.76 24.33
C ASN A 157 3.13 4.73 23.14
N LEU A 158 2.62 5.03 21.94
CA LEU A 158 3.43 4.99 20.72
C LEU A 158 4.40 6.17 20.70
N GLU A 159 5.69 5.84 20.61
CA GLU A 159 6.78 6.83 20.58
C GLU A 159 7.40 6.96 19.18
N PHE A 160 7.48 5.88 18.43
CA PHE A 160 8.09 5.85 17.10
C PHE A 160 7.41 4.83 16.19
N LEU A 161 7.62 4.98 14.88
CA LEU A 161 7.25 3.98 13.87
C LEU A 161 8.42 3.01 13.68
N PRO A 162 8.23 1.70 13.84
CA PRO A 162 9.31 0.73 13.89
C PRO A 162 9.84 0.34 12.49
N PRO A 163 11.10 -0.12 12.38
CA PRO A 163 11.59 -0.78 11.19
C PRO A 163 11.06 -2.20 11.07
N LEU A 164 10.90 -2.65 9.84
CA LEU A 164 10.44 -3.99 9.46
C LEU A 164 11.58 -4.71 8.72
N ASP A 165 11.84 -5.97 9.06
CA ASP A 165 12.97 -6.73 8.50
C ASP A 165 12.72 -7.20 7.07
N ALA A 166 11.70 -8.05 6.87
CA ALA A 166 11.41 -8.70 5.59
C ALA A 166 10.06 -8.22 5.02
N PRO A 167 9.96 -6.98 4.51
CA PRO A 167 8.70 -6.41 4.01
C PRO A 167 8.07 -7.21 2.87
N ALA A 168 8.87 -7.93 2.09
CA ALA A 168 8.39 -8.74 0.96
C ALA A 168 7.63 -10.00 1.41
N SER A 169 7.84 -10.47 2.64
CA SER A 169 7.12 -11.62 3.20
C SER A 169 5.67 -11.30 3.57
N LEU A 170 5.31 -10.02 3.66
CA LEU A 170 3.93 -9.63 3.93
C LEU A 170 3.07 -9.75 2.67
N PRO A 171 1.80 -10.18 2.79
CA PRO A 171 0.86 -10.09 1.68
C PRO A 171 0.67 -8.64 1.23
N ALA A 172 0.16 -8.45 0.01
CA ALA A 172 -0.09 -7.12 -0.55
C ALA A 172 -0.93 -6.25 0.42
N GLY A 173 -0.39 -5.10 0.80
CA GLY A 173 -1.03 -4.18 1.75
C GLY A 173 -0.95 -4.58 3.23
N GLY A 174 -0.25 -5.68 3.58
CA GLY A 174 -0.06 -6.10 4.97
C GLY A 174 0.66 -5.06 5.82
N GLY A 175 1.73 -4.46 5.29
CA GLY A 175 2.46 -3.39 5.99
C GLY A 175 1.59 -2.16 6.27
N SER A 176 0.83 -1.69 5.25
CA SER A 176 -0.14 -0.60 5.41
C SER A 176 -1.24 -0.94 6.43
N THR A 177 -1.70 -2.19 6.42
CA THR A 177 -2.71 -2.68 7.36
C THR A 177 -2.23 -2.58 8.81
N VAL A 178 -1.01 -3.03 9.10
CA VAL A 178 -0.40 -2.90 10.45
C VAL A 178 -0.15 -1.43 10.80
N LEU A 179 0.36 -0.64 9.86
CA LEU A 179 0.57 0.81 10.06
C LEU A 179 -0.73 1.57 10.32
N ASN A 180 -1.86 1.13 9.74
CA ASN A 180 -3.18 1.70 10.02
C ASN A 180 -3.63 1.42 11.48
N VAL A 181 -3.25 0.28 12.05
CA VAL A 181 -3.45 0.00 13.48
C VAL A 181 -2.62 0.95 14.34
N LEU A 182 -1.33 1.14 14.01
CA LEU A 182 -0.48 2.08 14.74
C LEU A 182 -1.00 3.53 14.63
N ALA A 183 -1.50 3.92 13.45
CA ALA A 183 -2.14 5.23 13.28
C ALA A 183 -3.42 5.37 14.11
N ALA A 184 -4.26 4.33 14.17
CA ALA A 184 -5.47 4.33 14.97
C ALA A 184 -5.16 4.45 16.48
N LEU A 185 -4.20 3.67 16.98
CA LEU A 185 -3.74 3.75 18.37
C LEU A 185 -3.10 5.10 18.67
N GLY A 186 -2.30 5.65 17.74
CA GLY A 186 -1.71 6.98 17.88
C GLY A 186 -2.77 8.08 17.95
N GLN A 187 -3.83 7.97 17.15
CA GLN A 187 -4.98 8.88 17.22
C GLN A 187 -5.72 8.76 18.55
N ASP A 188 -5.96 7.54 19.04
CA ASP A 188 -6.60 7.29 20.33
C ASP A 188 -5.80 7.91 21.50
N GLN A 189 -4.46 7.91 21.37
CA GLN A 189 -3.52 8.53 22.31
C GLN A 189 -3.28 10.01 22.04
N GLN A 190 -4.02 10.63 21.11
CA GLN A 190 -3.89 12.04 20.73
C GLN A 190 -2.47 12.44 20.30
N LYS A 191 -1.71 11.49 19.73
CA LYS A 191 -0.37 11.76 19.21
C LYS A 191 -0.46 12.70 18.01
N THR A 192 0.17 13.86 18.13
CA THR A 192 0.23 14.85 17.05
C THR A 192 1.38 14.56 16.07
N VAL A 193 2.46 13.93 16.54
CA VAL A 193 3.64 13.57 15.76
C VAL A 193 4.19 12.23 16.25
N ILE A 194 4.59 11.38 15.29
CA ILE A 194 5.38 10.17 15.49
C ILE A 194 6.46 10.16 14.41
N ARG A 195 7.70 9.78 14.75
CA ARG A 195 8.79 9.70 13.78
C ARG A 195 9.13 8.25 13.47
N TYR A 196 9.57 8.00 12.25
CA TYR A 196 10.17 6.71 11.91
C TYR A 196 11.55 6.61 12.54
N ARG A 197 11.80 5.48 13.20
CA ARG A 197 13.07 5.15 13.84
C ARG A 197 13.57 3.83 13.28
N GLY A 198 14.64 3.86 12.50
CA GLY A 198 15.21 2.62 12.00
C GLY A 198 16.08 2.75 10.76
N PRO A 199 16.71 1.62 10.37
CA PRO A 199 17.75 1.62 9.35
C PRO A 199 17.22 1.77 7.92
N TYR A 200 15.92 1.55 7.68
CA TYR A 200 15.36 1.40 6.33
C TYR A 200 14.36 2.49 5.88
N PRO A 201 14.70 3.78 5.87
CA PRO A 201 13.79 4.82 5.39
C PRO A 201 13.74 4.83 3.85
N THR A 202 13.07 3.84 3.26
CA THR A 202 12.99 3.65 1.80
C THR A 202 11.84 4.44 1.18
N GLU A 203 11.88 4.69 -0.13
CA GLU A 203 10.75 5.31 -0.85
C GLU A 203 9.46 4.48 -0.73
N ARG A 204 9.57 3.14 -0.73
CA ARG A 204 8.43 2.25 -0.53
C ARG A 204 7.84 2.41 0.86
N LEU A 205 8.67 2.52 1.90
CA LEU A 205 8.19 2.80 3.25
C LEU A 205 7.52 4.17 3.30
N PHE A 206 8.12 5.21 2.71
CA PHE A 206 7.51 6.54 2.62
C PHE A 206 6.09 6.48 2.02
N ALA A 207 5.94 5.84 0.85
CA ALA A 207 4.65 5.68 0.20
C ALA A 207 3.65 4.87 1.07
N THR A 208 4.11 3.83 1.74
CA THR A 208 3.28 3.01 2.63
C THR A 208 2.82 3.81 3.85
N LEU A 209 3.69 4.65 4.43
CA LEU A 209 3.36 5.55 5.53
C LEU A 209 2.29 6.56 5.13
N CYS A 210 2.34 7.09 3.90
CA CYS A 210 1.34 8.04 3.40
C CYS A 210 -0.09 7.46 3.37
N GLU A 211 -0.25 6.13 3.37
CA GLU A 211 -1.57 5.49 3.43
C GLU A 211 -2.25 5.65 4.80
N SER A 212 -1.48 5.76 5.88
CA SER A 212 -2.01 5.78 7.27
C SER A 212 -1.54 6.98 8.09
N PHE A 213 -0.68 7.82 7.51
CA PHE A 213 -0.11 9.01 8.16
C PHE A 213 -0.09 10.18 7.18
N ARG A 214 -0.06 11.41 7.73
CA ARG A 214 0.12 12.65 6.97
C ARG A 214 1.42 13.32 7.38
N TYR A 215 2.02 14.07 6.47
CA TYR A 215 3.21 14.88 6.72
C TYR A 215 2.98 16.29 6.19
N SER A 216 3.82 17.23 6.60
CA SER A 216 3.82 18.61 6.08
C SER A 216 4.90 18.80 5.01
N GLY A 217 4.62 19.70 4.07
CA GLY A 217 5.54 20.07 2.99
C GLY A 217 5.25 19.39 1.65
N GLU A 218 6.07 19.70 0.66
CA GLU A 218 5.91 19.17 -0.70
C GLU A 218 6.38 17.70 -0.79
N PRO A 219 5.68 16.83 -1.55
CA PRO A 219 5.98 15.40 -1.60
C PRO A 219 7.41 15.05 -2.02
N GLY A 220 7.94 15.70 -3.08
CA GLY A 220 9.27 15.42 -3.62
C GLY A 220 10.40 15.70 -2.61
N PRO A 221 10.57 16.96 -2.17
CA PRO A 221 11.59 17.31 -1.19
C PRO A 221 11.44 16.57 0.15
N THR A 222 10.21 16.24 0.55
CA THR A 222 9.96 15.50 1.80
C THR A 222 10.38 14.04 1.69
N ARG A 223 10.10 13.39 0.55
CA ARG A 223 10.58 12.03 0.26
C ARG A 223 12.10 12.00 0.22
N GLU A 224 12.75 12.96 -0.43
CA GLU A 224 14.22 13.05 -0.50
C GLU A 224 14.85 13.15 0.90
N ARG A 225 14.31 14.01 1.77
CA ARG A 225 14.75 14.13 3.17
C ARG A 225 14.53 12.84 3.95
N PHE A 226 13.41 12.13 3.70
CA PHE A 226 13.14 10.86 4.36
C PHE A 226 14.18 9.81 3.99
N THR A 227 14.50 9.68 2.70
CA THR A 227 15.44 8.68 2.17
C THR A 227 16.91 9.07 2.30
N GLN A 228 17.21 10.24 2.85
CA GLN A 228 18.57 10.74 2.99
C GLN A 228 19.42 9.78 3.81
N SER A 229 20.57 9.37 3.27
CA SER A 229 21.50 8.42 3.88
C SER A 229 20.89 7.05 4.22
N ALA A 230 19.81 6.64 3.54
CA ALA A 230 19.17 5.34 3.78
C ALA A 230 20.14 4.16 3.66
N GLU A 231 21.08 4.22 2.71
CA GLU A 231 22.08 3.16 2.49
C GLU A 231 23.09 3.07 3.64
N GLU A 232 23.64 4.20 4.05
CA GLU A 232 24.57 4.26 5.19
C GLU A 232 23.90 3.77 6.48
N ARG A 233 22.65 4.19 6.72
CA ARG A 233 21.85 3.74 7.87
C ARG A 233 21.61 2.23 7.83
N ALA A 234 21.30 1.68 6.66
CA ALA A 234 21.10 0.26 6.48
C ALA A 234 22.39 -0.54 6.76
N MET A 235 23.54 -0.09 6.23
CA MET A 235 24.84 -0.74 6.46
C MET A 235 25.26 -0.72 7.94
N GLN A 236 24.92 0.35 8.67
CA GLN A 236 25.23 0.50 10.09
C GLN A 236 24.14 -0.06 11.03
N LEU A 237 23.02 -0.57 10.47
CA LEU A 237 21.82 -0.93 11.23
C LEU A 237 21.37 0.17 12.21
N SER A 238 21.49 1.43 11.79
CA SER A 238 21.26 2.59 12.64
C SER A 238 19.78 2.74 13.02
N MET A 239 19.51 2.80 14.32
CA MET A 239 18.18 3.09 14.89
C MET A 239 17.94 4.59 15.08
N ALA A 240 18.56 5.44 14.26
CA ALA A 240 18.33 6.87 14.29
C ALA A 240 16.93 7.22 13.75
N GLU A 241 16.33 8.27 14.30
CA GLU A 241 15.08 8.82 13.78
C GLU A 241 15.29 9.55 12.44
N THR A 242 14.25 9.55 11.62
CA THR A 242 14.13 10.47 10.49
C THR A 242 13.59 11.81 10.96
N THR A 243 13.85 12.86 10.20
CA THR A 243 13.39 14.23 10.49
C THR A 243 11.94 14.50 10.07
N ILE A 244 11.26 13.51 9.49
CA ILE A 244 9.87 13.66 9.03
C ILE A 244 8.91 13.39 10.18
N ASP A 245 8.11 14.41 10.49
CA ASP A 245 7.03 14.34 11.46
C ASP A 245 5.78 13.73 10.81
N TRP A 246 5.43 12.51 11.22
CA TRP A 246 4.23 11.82 10.74
C TRP A 246 3.09 12.04 11.71
N ARG A 247 1.96 12.52 11.20
CA ARG A 247 0.72 12.68 11.95
C ARG A 247 -0.17 11.46 11.73
N PRO A 248 -0.59 10.75 12.78
CA PRO A 248 -1.55 9.67 12.66
C PRO A 248 -2.80 10.13 11.91
N SER A 249 -3.17 9.37 10.89
CA SER A 249 -4.39 9.63 10.12
C SER A 249 -4.86 8.29 9.57
N PRO A 250 -5.50 7.44 10.40
CA PRO A 250 -5.99 6.16 9.95
C PRO A 250 -7.12 6.32 8.93
N HIS A 251 -7.29 5.31 8.08
CA HIS A 251 -8.42 5.20 7.17
C HIS A 251 -9.39 4.09 7.64
N GLU A 252 -10.67 4.26 7.31
CA GLU A 252 -11.66 3.21 7.43
C GLU A 252 -11.47 2.17 6.33
N ARG A 253 -11.84 0.92 6.62
CA ARG A 253 -11.78 -0.17 5.64
C ARG A 253 -13.13 -0.82 5.53
N PHE A 254 -13.52 -1.11 4.30
CA PHE A 254 -14.82 -1.66 3.99
C PHE A 254 -14.69 -2.82 3.01
N PHE A 255 -15.37 -3.93 3.30
CA PHE A 255 -15.37 -5.12 2.46
C PHE A 255 -16.74 -5.28 1.78
N PRO A 256 -16.97 -4.63 0.62
CA PRO A 256 -18.26 -4.72 -0.10
C PRO A 256 -18.51 -6.09 -0.72
N ALA A 257 -17.48 -6.91 -0.90
CA ALA A 257 -17.58 -8.25 -1.47
C ALA A 257 -16.32 -9.08 -1.16
N PRO A 258 -16.39 -10.42 -1.26
CA PRO A 258 -15.22 -11.28 -1.15
C PRO A 258 -14.12 -10.87 -2.14
N GLY A 259 -12.89 -10.72 -1.64
CA GLY A 259 -11.72 -10.32 -2.43
C GLY A 259 -11.68 -8.84 -2.81
N THR A 260 -12.60 -8.00 -2.29
CA THR A 260 -12.60 -6.55 -2.50
C THR A 260 -12.51 -5.82 -1.15
N CYS A 261 -11.54 -4.92 -1.00
CA CYS A 261 -11.39 -4.04 0.15
C CYS A 261 -11.26 -2.59 -0.31
N VAL A 262 -12.03 -1.69 0.28
CA VAL A 262 -12.02 -0.26 -0.02
C VAL A 262 -11.50 0.51 1.19
N GLN A 263 -10.53 1.40 0.99
CA GLN A 263 -10.04 2.32 2.02
C GLN A 263 -10.71 3.68 1.86
N LEU A 264 -11.25 4.18 2.97
CA LEU A 264 -12.12 5.35 3.00
C LEU A 264 -11.62 6.36 4.03
N ARG A 265 -11.57 7.64 3.62
CA ARG A 265 -11.29 8.77 4.52
C ARG A 265 -11.97 10.02 3.98
N ASP A 266 -11.33 10.71 3.05
CA ASP A 266 -11.93 11.80 2.28
C ASP A 266 -12.47 11.24 0.96
N GLY A 267 -13.48 10.38 1.09
CA GLY A 267 -13.98 9.53 0.00
C GLY A 267 -13.16 8.26 -0.21
N VAL A 268 -13.25 7.66 -1.39
CA VAL A 268 -12.48 6.46 -1.75
C VAL A 268 -11.04 6.85 -2.10
N GLU A 269 -10.08 6.35 -1.33
CA GLU A 269 -8.65 6.64 -1.49
C GLU A 269 -7.92 5.50 -2.23
N LYS A 270 -8.30 4.25 -1.93
CA LYS A 270 -7.65 3.05 -2.43
C LYS A 270 -8.63 1.89 -2.50
N VAL A 271 -8.48 1.06 -3.53
CA VAL A 271 -9.29 -0.16 -3.71
C VAL A 271 -8.36 -1.32 -3.95
N TYR A 272 -8.51 -2.39 -3.17
CA TYR A 272 -7.98 -3.70 -3.50
C TYR A 272 -9.11 -4.54 -4.09
N ASP A 273 -8.90 -5.12 -5.27
CA ASP A 273 -9.83 -6.06 -5.90
C ASP A 273 -9.07 -7.21 -6.55
N ARG A 274 -9.29 -8.43 -6.05
CA ARG A 274 -8.78 -9.70 -6.61
C ARG A 274 -7.28 -9.66 -6.92
N GLY A 275 -6.46 -9.22 -5.96
CA GLY A 275 -5.01 -9.14 -6.09
C GLY A 275 -4.47 -7.83 -6.67
N ARG A 276 -5.34 -6.94 -7.17
CA ARG A 276 -4.95 -5.65 -7.75
C ARG A 276 -5.24 -4.52 -6.79
N THR A 277 -4.40 -3.50 -6.81
CA THR A 277 -4.55 -2.33 -5.94
C THR A 277 -4.58 -1.06 -6.77
N TYR A 278 -5.69 -0.33 -6.71
CA TYR A 278 -5.94 0.93 -7.39
C TYR A 278 -5.83 2.07 -6.40
N TYR A 279 -5.12 3.13 -6.78
CA TYR A 279 -4.92 4.31 -5.96
C TYR A 279 -5.55 5.53 -6.62
N ARG A 280 -6.09 6.43 -5.79
CA ARG A 280 -6.47 7.76 -6.28
C ARG A 280 -5.20 8.50 -6.77
N PRO A 281 -5.24 9.14 -7.95
CA PRO A 281 -4.03 9.72 -8.57
C PRO A 281 -3.30 10.78 -7.75
N ASP A 282 -3.98 11.49 -6.85
CA ASP A 282 -3.41 12.47 -5.93
C ASP A 282 -2.60 11.82 -4.79
N LEU A 283 -2.84 10.54 -4.49
CA LEU A 283 -2.17 9.81 -3.42
C LEU A 283 -0.95 9.02 -3.92
N ALA A 284 -1.06 8.40 -5.09
CA ALA A 284 0.04 7.69 -5.71
C ALA A 284 -0.04 7.74 -7.23
N VAL A 285 1.11 7.98 -7.87
CA VAL A 285 1.26 7.80 -9.31
C VAL A 285 1.39 6.30 -9.58
N SER A 286 0.32 5.69 -10.06
CA SER A 286 0.23 4.26 -10.35
C SER A 286 -0.48 4.06 -11.68
N ALA A 287 -0.05 3.05 -12.44
CA ALA A 287 -0.77 2.62 -13.62
C ALA A 287 -2.12 1.95 -13.28
N TYR A 288 -2.28 1.50 -12.03
CA TYR A 288 -3.54 1.08 -11.46
C TYR A 288 -4.19 2.28 -10.77
N ALA A 289 -5.10 2.94 -11.48
CA ALA A 289 -5.69 4.20 -11.05
C ALA A 289 -7.13 4.02 -10.60
N LEU A 290 -7.52 4.85 -9.63
CA LEU A 290 -8.89 5.07 -9.22
C LEU A 290 -9.33 6.45 -9.73
N LEU A 291 -9.97 6.47 -10.88
CA LEU A 291 -10.44 7.69 -11.53
C LEU A 291 -11.70 8.19 -10.82
N THR A 292 -11.80 9.51 -10.64
CA THR A 292 -12.97 10.16 -10.05
C THR A 292 -13.77 10.83 -11.14
N GLU A 293 -15.01 10.40 -11.33
CA GLU A 293 -15.93 10.95 -12.32
C GLU A 293 -17.05 11.71 -11.60
N ARG A 294 -17.29 12.96 -12.01
CA ARG A 294 -18.45 13.74 -11.57
C ARG A 294 -19.52 13.65 -12.65
N LEU A 295 -20.69 13.15 -12.28
CA LEU A 295 -21.86 13.06 -13.16
C LEU A 295 -22.66 14.36 -13.14
N ASP A 296 -23.51 14.54 -14.15
CA ASP A 296 -24.30 15.77 -14.37
C ASP A 296 -25.19 16.15 -13.16
N GLU A 297 -25.60 15.17 -12.35
CA GLU A 297 -26.40 15.38 -11.12
C GLU A 297 -25.55 15.69 -9.87
N GLY A 298 -24.25 15.95 -10.02
CA GLY A 298 -23.33 16.17 -8.90
C GLY A 298 -22.95 14.90 -8.14
N GLN A 299 -23.43 13.74 -8.58
CA GLN A 299 -23.03 12.44 -8.05
C GLN A 299 -21.56 12.15 -8.44
N THR A 300 -20.77 11.70 -7.48
CA THR A 300 -19.38 11.26 -7.73
C THR A 300 -19.33 9.75 -7.82
N ARG A 301 -18.60 9.22 -8.80
CA ARG A 301 -18.28 7.79 -8.94
C ARG A 301 -16.77 7.59 -9.01
N TYR A 302 -16.35 6.41 -8.59
CA TYR A 302 -14.95 6.01 -8.67
C TYR A 302 -14.80 4.82 -9.60
N THR A 303 -13.97 4.95 -10.63
CA THR A 303 -13.69 3.90 -11.61
C THR A 303 -12.27 3.39 -11.39
N ALA A 304 -12.15 2.15 -10.93
CA ALA A 304 -10.88 1.45 -10.81
C ALA A 304 -10.52 0.79 -12.15
N GLY A 305 -9.35 1.11 -12.68
CA GLY A 305 -8.91 0.67 -13.99
C GLY A 305 -7.41 0.80 -14.20
N LEU A 306 -6.98 0.41 -15.40
CA LEU A 306 -5.61 0.57 -15.87
C LEU A 306 -5.50 1.87 -16.65
N THR A 307 -4.45 2.63 -16.38
CA THR A 307 -4.16 3.87 -17.09
C THR A 307 -2.71 3.92 -17.52
N ILE A 308 -2.48 4.57 -18.67
CA ILE A 308 -1.16 4.91 -19.16
C ILE A 308 -1.26 6.26 -19.85
N LEU A 309 -0.29 7.15 -19.64
CA LEU A 309 -0.27 8.52 -20.16
C LEU A 309 -1.52 9.34 -19.77
N GLY A 310 -2.17 9.00 -18.65
CA GLY A 310 -3.44 9.59 -18.23
C GLY A 310 -4.66 9.17 -19.05
N GLN A 311 -4.53 8.17 -19.93
CA GLN A 311 -5.63 7.56 -20.67
C GLN A 311 -6.01 6.23 -20.04
N THR A 312 -7.31 5.94 -19.99
CA THR A 312 -7.84 4.65 -19.53
C THR A 312 -7.62 3.58 -20.60
N VAL A 313 -7.01 2.47 -20.21
CA VAL A 313 -6.76 1.29 -21.05
C VAL A 313 -7.81 0.23 -20.80
N GLU A 314 -8.11 -0.04 -19.53
CA GLU A 314 -9.14 -1.00 -19.09
C GLU A 314 -9.87 -0.42 -17.87
N GLU A 315 -11.15 -0.75 -17.73
CA GLU A 315 -11.96 -0.41 -16.56
C GLU A 315 -12.47 -1.71 -15.95
N HIS A 316 -12.32 -1.85 -14.63
CA HIS A 316 -12.55 -3.12 -13.95
C HIS A 316 -13.74 -3.04 -12.99
N LEU A 317 -13.85 -1.95 -12.26
CA LEU A 317 -14.77 -1.83 -11.13
C LEU A 317 -15.25 -0.39 -11.00
N VAL A 318 -16.55 -0.20 -10.80
CA VAL A 318 -17.19 1.09 -10.53
C VAL A 318 -17.77 1.09 -9.13
N LEU A 319 -17.45 2.13 -8.36
CA LEU A 319 -17.88 2.33 -6.98
C LEU A 319 -18.65 3.64 -6.84
N ASP A 320 -19.54 3.69 -5.84
CA ASP A 320 -20.13 4.95 -5.37
C ASP A 320 -19.23 5.67 -4.35
N THR A 321 -19.70 6.79 -3.81
CA THR A 321 -18.97 7.58 -2.81
C THR A 321 -18.78 6.91 -1.47
N THR A 322 -19.61 5.91 -1.18
CA THR A 322 -19.49 5.12 0.03
C THR A 322 -18.50 3.98 -0.17
N GLY A 323 -18.10 3.65 -1.40
CA GLY A 323 -17.26 2.50 -1.70
C GLY A 323 -18.06 1.21 -1.92
N GLU A 324 -19.38 1.32 -2.11
CA GLU A 324 -20.20 0.20 -2.56
C GLU A 324 -19.95 -0.09 -4.04
N ILE A 325 -20.04 -1.36 -4.41
CA ILE A 325 -19.82 -1.79 -5.79
C ILE A 325 -21.08 -1.58 -6.59
N LEU A 326 -21.01 -0.67 -7.57
CA LEU A 326 -22.09 -0.44 -8.53
C LEU A 326 -22.02 -1.43 -9.69
N GLU A 327 -20.82 -1.68 -10.21
CA GLU A 327 -20.62 -2.51 -11.39
C GLU A 327 -19.24 -3.17 -11.38
N ARG A 328 -19.16 -4.42 -11.83
CA ARG A 328 -17.91 -5.06 -12.26
C ARG A 328 -17.93 -5.19 -13.77
N ARG A 329 -16.96 -4.58 -14.45
CA ARG A 329 -16.89 -4.58 -15.91
C ARG A 329 -16.15 -5.81 -16.40
N ASN A 330 -16.68 -6.41 -17.47
CA ASN A 330 -15.98 -7.46 -18.18
C ASN A 330 -14.94 -6.82 -19.10
N VAL A 331 -13.67 -7.16 -18.87
CA VAL A 331 -12.57 -6.68 -19.69
C VAL A 331 -12.58 -7.42 -21.03
N PRO A 332 -12.73 -6.72 -22.17
CA PRO A 332 -12.68 -7.37 -23.48
C PRO A 332 -11.30 -8.01 -23.70
N PRO A 333 -11.21 -9.09 -24.51
CA PRO A 333 -9.92 -9.67 -24.85
C PRO A 333 -9.01 -8.63 -25.50
N ALA A 334 -7.74 -8.66 -25.14
CA ALA A 334 -6.77 -7.69 -25.65
C ALA A 334 -6.64 -7.79 -27.18
N PRO A 335 -6.46 -6.65 -27.87
CA PRO A 335 -6.34 -6.63 -29.32
C PRO A 335 -5.08 -7.38 -29.77
N TYR A 336 -5.20 -8.13 -30.88
CA TYR A 336 -4.09 -8.82 -31.51
C TYR A 336 -3.18 -7.81 -32.24
N LEU A 337 -1.86 -8.00 -32.17
CA LEU A 337 -0.87 -7.18 -32.87
C LEU A 337 -0.19 -8.01 -33.98
N ARG A 338 -0.08 -7.48 -35.21
CA ARG A 338 0.70 -8.09 -36.31
C ARG A 338 2.14 -7.57 -36.36
N GLY A 339 3.07 -8.45 -36.75
CA GLY A 339 4.49 -8.13 -36.96
C GLY A 339 5.35 -8.33 -35.71
N ARG A 340 6.68 -8.16 -35.83
CA ARG A 340 7.63 -8.29 -34.70
C ARG A 340 7.12 -7.47 -33.51
N THR A 341 6.68 -8.14 -32.45
CA THR A 341 6.29 -7.46 -31.21
C THR A 341 7.33 -7.61 -30.12
N GLN A 342 8.52 -8.17 -30.38
CA GLN A 342 9.61 -8.09 -29.41
C GLN A 342 10.20 -6.67 -29.39
N LEU A 343 10.41 -6.12 -28.19
CA LEU A 343 11.11 -4.85 -28.01
C LEU A 343 12.59 -5.03 -28.38
N SER A 344 13.16 -4.02 -29.03
CA SER A 344 14.58 -4.00 -29.42
C SER A 344 15.51 -3.96 -28.20
N ASP A 345 16.79 -4.30 -28.39
CA ASP A 345 17.78 -4.16 -27.32
C ASP A 345 17.96 -2.69 -26.89
N GLU A 346 17.68 -1.74 -27.78
CA GLU A 346 17.68 -0.32 -27.46
C GLU A 346 16.56 0.05 -26.47
N TRP A 347 15.38 -0.54 -26.62
CA TRP A 347 14.30 -0.43 -25.62
C TRP A 347 14.75 -0.93 -24.24
N LYS A 348 15.37 -2.11 -24.19
CA LYS A 348 15.90 -2.69 -22.94
C LYS A 348 16.91 -1.75 -22.29
N ALA A 349 17.86 -1.25 -23.09
CA ALA A 349 18.91 -0.34 -22.65
C ALA A 349 18.36 0.98 -22.09
N VAL A 350 17.33 1.55 -22.73
CA VAL A 350 16.64 2.76 -22.23
C VAL A 350 15.88 2.47 -20.94
N LEU A 351 15.11 1.39 -20.89
CA LEU A 351 14.31 1.04 -19.71
C LEU A 351 15.18 0.77 -18.49
N VAL A 352 16.25 -0.05 -18.63
CA VAL A 352 17.13 -0.36 -17.51
C VAL A 352 17.91 0.87 -17.04
N ARG A 353 18.29 1.79 -17.94
CA ARG A 353 18.89 3.08 -17.57
C ARG A 353 17.95 3.90 -16.69
N LEU A 354 16.67 4.01 -17.08
CA LEU A 354 15.67 4.74 -16.31
C LEU A 354 15.39 4.07 -14.96
N ILE A 355 15.23 2.73 -14.94
CA ILE A 355 15.03 1.96 -13.72
C ILE A 355 16.24 2.12 -12.77
N ALA A 356 17.47 2.07 -13.28
CA ALA A 356 18.69 2.26 -12.49
C ALA A 356 18.82 3.66 -11.90
N THR A 357 18.32 4.68 -12.61
CA THR A 357 18.27 6.06 -12.11
C THR A 357 17.34 6.19 -10.91
N GLU A 358 16.20 5.48 -10.91
CA GLU A 358 15.23 5.43 -9.81
C GLU A 358 15.52 4.32 -8.78
N SER A 359 16.66 3.63 -8.86
CA SER A 359 17.02 2.53 -7.95
C SER A 359 18.17 2.90 -7.01
N THR A 360 18.25 2.21 -5.87
CA THR A 360 19.42 2.30 -4.98
C THR A 360 20.70 2.02 -5.77
N PRO A 361 21.74 2.87 -5.63
CA PRO A 361 23.09 2.60 -6.11
C PRO A 361 23.53 1.14 -6.00
N LEU A 362 23.22 0.47 -4.88
CA LEU A 362 23.64 -0.91 -4.63
C LEU A 362 23.12 -1.92 -5.67
N LEU A 363 21.90 -1.72 -6.18
CA LEU A 363 21.28 -2.62 -7.16
C LEU A 363 21.73 -2.37 -8.60
N ARG A 364 22.37 -1.22 -8.90
CA ARG A 364 22.60 -0.79 -10.29
C ARG A 364 23.38 -1.80 -11.12
N SER A 365 24.43 -2.40 -10.56
CA SER A 365 25.23 -3.41 -11.26
C SER A 365 24.47 -4.70 -11.53
N ALA A 366 23.44 -5.02 -10.73
CA ALA A 366 22.63 -6.23 -10.89
C ALA A 366 21.44 -6.04 -11.85
N LEU A 367 21.00 -4.80 -12.10
CA LEU A 367 19.86 -4.52 -12.97
C LEU A 367 20.14 -4.85 -14.44
N TRP A 368 21.35 -4.57 -14.93
CA TRP A 368 21.71 -4.77 -16.33
C TRP A 368 21.72 -6.26 -16.73
N PRO A 369 22.43 -7.16 -16.00
CA PRO A 369 22.38 -8.59 -16.30
C PRO A 369 20.98 -9.19 -16.27
N VAL A 370 20.11 -8.71 -15.37
CA VAL A 370 18.70 -9.14 -15.32
C VAL A 370 17.95 -8.71 -16.57
N MET A 371 18.10 -7.45 -17.00
CA MET A 371 17.41 -6.97 -18.21
C MET A 371 17.89 -7.70 -19.48
N ASP A 372 19.18 -8.03 -19.57
CA ASP A 372 19.74 -8.75 -20.71
C ASP A 372 19.14 -10.17 -20.86
N GLU A 373 18.87 -10.85 -19.74
CA GLU A 373 18.26 -12.19 -19.71
C GLU A 373 16.77 -12.20 -20.06
N LEU A 374 16.09 -11.06 -19.96
CA LEU A 374 14.66 -10.94 -20.18
C LEU A 374 14.32 -10.68 -21.65
N THR A 375 13.24 -11.30 -22.13
CA THR A 375 12.64 -11.00 -23.43
C THR A 375 11.38 -10.16 -23.22
N LEU A 376 11.36 -8.94 -23.76
CA LEU A 376 10.22 -8.04 -23.67
C LEU A 376 9.46 -8.07 -24.98
N SER A 377 8.14 -8.22 -24.93
CA SER A 377 7.29 -8.20 -26.12
C SER A 377 5.95 -7.51 -25.88
N TRP A 378 5.35 -6.97 -26.94
CA TRP A 378 3.95 -6.52 -26.97
C TRP A 378 3.04 -7.71 -27.21
N GLY A 379 1.95 -7.82 -26.46
CA GLY A 379 1.04 -8.95 -26.58
C GLY A 379 -0.32 -8.73 -25.94
N GLY A 380 -1.15 -9.76 -26.07
CA GLY A 380 -2.45 -9.82 -25.42
C GLY A 380 -2.29 -10.14 -23.94
N VAL A 381 -2.26 -9.10 -23.11
CA VAL A 381 -2.35 -9.21 -21.65
C VAL A 381 -3.77 -8.82 -21.28
N GLN A 382 -4.45 -9.53 -20.37
CA GLN A 382 -5.80 -9.17 -19.95
C GLN A 382 -5.81 -8.81 -18.47
N GLY A 383 -6.47 -7.71 -18.11
CA GLY A 383 -6.61 -7.29 -16.72
C GLY A 383 -5.30 -6.81 -16.10
N ASN A 384 -4.25 -6.57 -16.89
CA ASN A 384 -2.97 -6.03 -16.44
C ASN A 384 -2.27 -5.34 -17.61
N LEU A 385 -1.37 -4.41 -17.32
CA LEU A 385 -0.53 -3.78 -18.33
C LEU A 385 0.69 -4.62 -18.70
N TRP A 386 1.04 -5.62 -17.89
CA TRP A 386 2.07 -6.59 -18.21
C TRP A 386 1.83 -7.98 -17.59
N ALA A 387 2.47 -9.00 -18.14
CA ALA A 387 2.55 -10.35 -17.58
C ALA A 387 3.99 -10.86 -17.64
N HIS A 388 4.40 -11.68 -16.67
CA HIS A 388 5.73 -12.28 -16.60
C HIS A 388 5.61 -13.80 -16.53
N ALA A 389 6.31 -14.49 -17.43
CA ALA A 389 6.36 -15.94 -17.50
C ALA A 389 7.80 -16.40 -17.78
N GLY A 390 8.48 -16.94 -16.76
CA GLY A 390 9.87 -17.36 -16.89
C GLY A 390 10.79 -16.17 -17.14
N THR A 391 11.36 -16.08 -18.35
CA THR A 391 12.19 -14.94 -18.79
C THR A 391 11.47 -14.00 -19.74
N GLU A 392 10.17 -14.23 -20.00
CA GLU A 392 9.38 -13.43 -20.93
C GLU A 392 8.49 -12.44 -20.18
N ILE A 393 8.49 -11.18 -20.65
CA ILE A 393 7.59 -10.13 -20.22
C ILE A 393 6.74 -9.69 -21.41
N PHE A 394 5.42 -9.78 -21.25
CA PHE A 394 4.44 -9.31 -22.22
C PHE A 394 3.88 -7.97 -21.75
N LEU A 395 3.82 -6.98 -22.64
CA LEU A 395 3.24 -5.65 -22.43
C LEU A 395 1.92 -5.54 -23.17
N HIS A 396 0.91 -4.98 -22.50
CA HIS A 396 -0.44 -4.85 -23.03
C HIS A 396 -0.47 -3.98 -24.31
N ALA A 397 -1.03 -4.50 -25.39
CA ALA A 397 -1.12 -3.82 -26.70
C ALA A 397 -1.76 -2.41 -26.65
N GLY A 398 -2.75 -2.22 -25.78
CA GLY A 398 -3.40 -0.92 -25.53
C GLY A 398 -2.45 0.21 -25.09
N ILE A 399 -1.25 -0.11 -24.58
CA ILE A 399 -0.20 0.87 -24.28
C ILE A 399 0.24 1.59 -25.56
N VAL A 400 0.42 0.84 -26.65
CA VAL A 400 0.82 1.38 -27.96
C VAL A 400 -0.30 2.25 -28.53
N ALA A 401 -1.56 1.80 -28.42
CA ALA A 401 -2.71 2.56 -28.87
C ALA A 401 -2.83 3.90 -28.13
N ALA A 402 -2.66 3.90 -26.80
CA ALA A 402 -2.69 5.12 -25.98
C ALA A 402 -1.58 6.11 -26.37
N PHE A 403 -0.37 5.61 -26.61
CA PHE A 403 0.74 6.46 -27.07
C PHE A 403 0.46 7.04 -28.46
N ARG A 404 0.03 6.23 -29.44
CA ARG A 404 -0.33 6.72 -30.79
C ARG A 404 -1.44 7.77 -30.75
N ALA A 405 -2.48 7.55 -29.93
CA ALA A 405 -3.56 8.51 -29.73
C ALA A 405 -3.07 9.82 -29.08
N ALA A 406 -2.08 9.75 -28.20
CA ALA A 406 -1.44 10.93 -27.62
C ALA A 406 -0.54 11.67 -28.64
N VAL A 407 0.24 10.94 -29.45
CA VAL A 407 1.07 11.51 -30.53
C VAL A 407 0.22 12.25 -31.56
N ALA A 408 -0.95 11.72 -31.91
CA ALA A 408 -1.86 12.37 -32.86
C ALA A 408 -2.36 13.76 -32.41
N LYS A 409 -2.22 14.10 -31.12
CA LYS A 409 -2.63 15.40 -30.56
C LYS A 409 -1.49 16.42 -30.48
N ILE A 410 -0.26 16.00 -30.78
CA ILE A 410 0.95 16.82 -30.66
C ILE A 410 1.02 17.86 -31.76
N ARG A 411 1.46 19.08 -31.42
CA ARG A 411 1.53 20.22 -32.34
C ARG A 411 2.97 20.65 -32.63
N SER A 412 3.96 20.12 -31.92
CA SER A 412 5.37 20.46 -32.13
C SER A 412 6.31 19.30 -31.86
N ALA A 413 7.52 19.34 -32.44
CA ALA A 413 8.56 18.34 -32.17
C ALA A 413 8.98 18.30 -30.69
N GLY A 414 8.97 19.45 -30.00
CA GLY A 414 9.30 19.53 -28.57
C GLY A 414 8.27 18.83 -27.69
N GLU A 415 6.98 19.02 -27.96
CA GLU A 415 5.89 18.27 -27.31
C GLU A 415 6.01 16.75 -27.60
N GLY A 416 6.40 16.40 -28.83
CA GLY A 416 6.77 15.04 -29.25
C GLY A 416 7.75 14.38 -28.29
N LEU A 417 8.91 15.01 -28.12
CA LEU A 417 9.98 14.51 -27.27
C LEU A 417 9.56 14.41 -25.80
N LEU A 418 8.81 15.38 -25.29
CA LEU A 418 8.29 15.34 -23.92
C LEU A 418 7.32 14.17 -23.71
N LEU A 419 6.42 13.92 -24.67
CA LEU A 419 5.52 12.76 -24.60
C LEU A 419 6.30 11.45 -24.63
N ALA A 420 7.27 11.31 -25.54
CA ALA A 420 8.10 10.11 -25.65
C ALA A 420 8.89 9.86 -24.35
N ALA A 421 9.49 10.90 -23.76
CA ALA A 421 10.20 10.78 -22.48
C ALA A 421 9.27 10.37 -21.34
N ARG A 422 8.06 10.94 -21.29
CA ARG A 422 7.04 10.55 -20.31
C ARG A 422 6.64 9.09 -20.49
N PHE A 423 6.42 8.66 -21.73
CA PHE A 423 6.02 7.30 -22.06
C PHE A 423 7.06 6.26 -21.63
N THR A 424 8.34 6.48 -21.94
CA THR A 424 9.41 5.57 -21.53
C THR A 424 9.59 5.55 -20.01
N SER A 425 9.41 6.69 -19.34
CA SER A 425 9.45 6.78 -17.87
C SER A 425 8.27 6.06 -17.20
N GLU A 426 7.07 6.16 -17.74
CA GLU A 426 5.91 5.40 -17.22
C GLU A 426 6.10 3.88 -17.40
N LEU A 427 6.66 3.43 -18.53
CA LEU A 427 7.04 2.03 -18.72
C LEU A 427 8.14 1.56 -17.76
N ALA A 428 9.17 2.38 -17.54
CA ALA A 428 10.22 2.08 -16.57
C ALA A 428 9.67 1.95 -15.14
N ARG A 429 8.72 2.81 -14.74
CA ARG A 429 8.04 2.71 -13.44
C ARG A 429 7.14 1.49 -13.34
N LEU A 430 6.48 1.13 -14.44
CA LEU A 430 5.63 -0.06 -14.50
C LEU A 430 6.43 -1.35 -14.29
N LEU A 431 7.59 -1.47 -14.95
CA LEU A 431 8.43 -2.67 -14.91
C LEU A 431 9.44 -2.67 -13.75
N GLY A 432 9.84 -1.50 -13.27
CA GLY A 432 10.89 -1.32 -12.26
C GLY A 432 10.74 -2.19 -11.01
N PRO A 433 9.54 -2.35 -10.41
CA PRO A 433 9.35 -3.24 -9.26
C PRO A 433 9.72 -4.70 -9.54
N LEU A 434 9.33 -5.25 -10.69
CA LEU A 434 9.67 -6.62 -11.08
C LEU A 434 11.19 -6.76 -11.31
N ILE A 435 11.77 -5.86 -12.09
CA ILE A 435 13.20 -5.92 -12.44
C ILE A 435 14.07 -5.78 -11.18
N ARG A 436 13.71 -4.88 -10.26
CA ARG A 436 14.40 -4.75 -8.98
C ARG A 436 14.28 -6.00 -8.11
N ALA A 437 13.10 -6.63 -8.07
CA ALA A 437 12.92 -7.87 -7.30
C ALA A 437 13.81 -9.00 -7.85
N LEU A 438 13.85 -9.19 -9.17
CA LEU A 438 14.75 -10.15 -9.82
C LEU A 438 16.23 -9.83 -9.56
N ALA A 439 16.62 -8.56 -9.61
CA ALA A 439 17.98 -8.13 -9.29
C ALA A 439 18.34 -8.38 -7.81
N GLN A 440 17.40 -8.14 -6.89
CA GLN A 440 17.56 -8.42 -5.46
C GLN A 440 17.73 -9.92 -5.21
N GLU A 441 16.89 -10.77 -5.83
CA GLU A 441 17.00 -12.23 -5.75
C GLU A 441 18.37 -12.70 -6.25
N ARG A 442 18.80 -12.20 -7.42
CA ARG A 442 20.13 -12.50 -7.97
C ARG A 442 21.25 -12.12 -7.02
N MET A 443 21.21 -10.92 -6.44
CA MET A 443 22.23 -10.51 -5.46
C MET A 443 22.18 -11.34 -4.18
N GLY A 444 20.99 -11.70 -3.71
CA GLY A 444 20.79 -12.55 -2.53
C GLY A 444 21.37 -13.95 -2.70
N ALA A 445 21.40 -14.47 -3.93
CA ALA A 445 22.01 -15.76 -4.25
C ALA A 445 23.55 -15.74 -4.31
N LEU A 446 24.19 -14.56 -4.31
CA LEU A 446 25.65 -14.42 -4.30
C LEU A 446 26.23 -14.75 -2.91
N SER A 447 27.48 -15.23 -2.87
CA SER A 447 28.21 -15.36 -1.60
C SER A 447 28.46 -13.97 -0.97
N PRO A 448 28.64 -13.86 0.36
CA PRO A 448 28.92 -12.58 1.01
C PRO A 448 30.11 -11.82 0.42
N GLN A 449 31.17 -12.53 0.01
CA GLN A 449 32.32 -11.91 -0.66
C GLN A 449 31.96 -11.39 -2.06
N ALA A 450 31.17 -12.14 -2.84
CA ALA A 450 30.73 -11.70 -4.17
C ALA A 450 29.74 -10.53 -4.09
N GLN A 451 28.90 -10.47 -3.04
CA GLN A 451 28.05 -9.32 -2.74
C GLN A 451 28.90 -8.07 -2.48
N GLN A 452 29.91 -8.14 -1.60
CA GLN A 452 30.82 -7.02 -1.33
C GLN A 452 31.52 -6.51 -2.59
N VAL A 453 32.00 -7.42 -3.44
CA VAL A 453 32.62 -7.07 -4.72
C VAL A 453 31.61 -6.36 -5.64
N SER A 454 30.40 -6.89 -5.78
CA SER A 454 29.33 -6.26 -6.58
C SER A 454 28.98 -4.86 -6.07
N LEU A 455 28.90 -4.66 -4.75
CA LEU A 455 28.61 -3.36 -4.13
C LEU A 455 29.71 -2.32 -4.39
N LEU A 456 30.98 -2.74 -4.40
CA LEU A 456 32.12 -1.86 -4.74
C LEU A 456 32.06 -1.43 -6.22
N PHE A 457 31.71 -2.34 -7.14
CA PHE A 457 31.61 -2.04 -8.57
C PHE A 457 30.33 -1.28 -8.96
N SER A 458 29.26 -1.36 -8.16
CA SER A 458 28.03 -0.56 -8.33
C SER A 458 28.27 0.96 -8.25
N SER A 459 29.39 1.40 -7.66
CA SER A 459 29.76 2.81 -7.51
C SER A 459 30.53 3.40 -8.70
N SER A 460 31.07 2.57 -9.61
CA SER A 460 32.06 3.00 -10.61
C SER A 460 31.62 2.88 -12.07
N THR A 461 30.51 2.19 -12.36
CA THR A 461 30.11 1.88 -13.74
C THR A 461 28.85 2.62 -14.17
N ALA A 462 29.02 3.67 -14.96
CA ALA A 462 27.96 4.20 -15.82
C ALA A 462 27.82 3.25 -17.03
N HIS A 463 27.13 2.13 -16.86
CA HIS A 463 26.67 1.32 -17.98
C HIS A 463 25.33 1.87 -18.45
N GLY A 464 25.24 2.32 -19.70
CA GLY A 464 23.98 2.74 -20.27
C GLY A 464 24.06 3.62 -21.51
N VAL A 465 22.89 3.79 -22.13
CA VAL A 465 22.61 4.70 -23.24
C VAL A 465 23.04 6.12 -22.89
N SER A 466 23.83 6.79 -23.74
CA SER A 466 24.20 8.20 -23.57
C SER A 466 22.99 9.15 -23.72
N ASP A 467 23.11 10.41 -23.30
CA ASP A 467 22.03 11.40 -23.48
C ASP A 467 21.67 11.63 -24.97
N ASN A 468 22.67 11.55 -25.85
CA ASN A 468 22.47 11.70 -27.28
C ASN A 468 21.72 10.50 -27.87
N GLU A 469 22.09 9.28 -27.48
CA GLU A 469 21.39 8.06 -27.92
C GLU A 469 19.96 8.02 -27.38
N LEU A 470 19.73 8.42 -26.13
CA LEU A 470 18.39 8.53 -25.56
C LEU A 470 17.54 9.52 -26.35
N ARG A 471 18.08 10.71 -26.67
CA ARG A 471 17.36 11.70 -27.48
C ARG A 471 17.04 11.19 -28.89
N ALA A 472 17.98 10.48 -29.52
CA ALA A 472 17.78 9.89 -30.84
C ALA A 472 16.66 8.83 -30.81
N PHE A 473 16.70 7.94 -29.82
CA PHE A 473 15.65 6.94 -29.58
C PHE A 473 14.27 7.58 -29.39
N LEU A 474 14.17 8.57 -28.51
CA LEU A 474 12.89 9.28 -28.26
C LEU A 474 12.35 9.94 -29.53
N SER A 475 13.22 10.45 -30.40
CA SER A 475 12.82 11.06 -31.67
C SER A 475 12.20 10.02 -32.62
N ARG A 476 12.83 8.85 -32.78
CA ARG A 476 12.30 7.74 -33.59
C ARG A 476 11.00 7.16 -33.02
N LEU A 477 10.89 7.13 -31.70
CA LEU A 477 9.68 6.67 -31.01
C LEU A 477 8.46 7.54 -31.36
N VAL A 478 8.62 8.87 -31.43
CA VAL A 478 7.54 9.78 -31.87
C VAL A 478 7.12 9.53 -33.32
N LEU A 479 8.08 9.16 -34.18
CA LEU A 479 7.82 8.80 -35.58
C LEU A 479 7.15 7.42 -35.73
N GLY A 480 7.01 6.66 -34.63
CA GLY A 480 6.37 5.36 -34.61
C GLY A 480 7.25 4.22 -35.14
N GLU A 481 8.55 4.46 -35.37
CA GLU A 481 9.49 3.48 -35.91
C GLU A 481 9.75 2.32 -34.93
N GLU A 482 9.59 2.57 -33.63
CA GLU A 482 9.85 1.63 -32.54
C GLU A 482 8.59 0.91 -32.01
N LEU A 483 7.45 1.05 -32.70
CA LEU A 483 6.15 0.56 -32.23
C LEU A 483 5.43 -0.32 -33.26
N PRO A 484 4.77 -1.42 -32.83
CA PRO A 484 3.97 -2.25 -33.72
C PRO A 484 2.80 -1.45 -34.30
N THR A 485 2.38 -1.77 -35.52
CA THR A 485 1.22 -1.18 -36.18
C THR A 485 -0.07 -1.88 -35.72
N PRO A 486 -1.07 -1.14 -35.19
CA PRO A 486 -2.39 -1.71 -34.88
C PRO A 486 -3.13 -2.11 -36.16
N GLU A 487 -4.00 -3.13 -36.08
CA GLU A 487 -4.93 -3.50 -37.17
C GLU A 487 -6.02 -2.46 -37.42
#